data_AF-A0A7C5DGP9-F1
#
_entry.id   AF-A0A7C5DGP9-F1
#
_cell.length_a   1.000
_cell.length_b   1.000
_cell.length_c   1.000
_cell.angle_alpha   90.00
_cell.angle_beta   90.00
_cell.angle_gamma   90.00
#
_symmetry.space_group_name_H-M   'P 1'
#
loop_
_entity.id
_entity.type
_entity.pdbx_description
1 polymer ?
#
loop_
_entity_poly.entity_id
_entity_poly.type
_entity_poly.pdbx_seq_one_letter_code
_entity_poly.pdbx_strand_id
1 'polypeptide(L)' 'MRIVFSIGDIHGIGPEIILKSVLSLSSEEDSYVVTGSFRVLEFYRNLLGLPVELQRIGGVDDIATIAPKPG' A
#
# COMPACT_ATOMS: atom_id res chain seq x y z
N MET A 1 4.30 -14.11 -0.92
CA MET A 1 3.25 -14.21 0.14
C MET A 1 2.33 -12.99 0.09
N ARG A 2 1.11 -13.07 0.62
CA ARG A 2 0.22 -11.89 0.70
C ARG A 2 0.19 -11.32 2.10
N ILE A 3 0.59 -10.06 2.22
CA ILE A 3 0.71 -9.36 3.50
C ILE A 3 -0.26 -8.20 3.50
N VAL A 4 -1.06 -8.11 4.56
CA VAL A 4 -2.05 -7.06 4.73
C VAL A 4 -1.61 -6.13 5.86
N PHE A 5 -1.37 -4.86 5.53
CA PHE A 5 -1.10 -3.80 6.50
C PHE A 5 -2.40 -3.08 6.88
N SER A 6 -2.67 -2.92 8.16
CA SER A 6 -3.66 -1.93 8.61
C SER A 6 -3.03 -0.53 8.56
N ILE A 7 -3.75 0.47 8.05
CA ILE A 7 -3.22 1.84 7.96
C ILE A 7 -2.95 2.47 9.34
N GLY A 8 -3.58 1.97 10.40
CA GLY A 8 -3.49 2.53 11.75
C GLY A 8 -4.25 3.85 11.88
N ASP A 9 -3.74 4.74 12.74
CA ASP A 9 -4.26 6.10 12.87
C ASP A 9 -3.85 6.96 11.66
N ILE A 10 -4.83 7.53 10.96
CA ILE A 10 -4.65 8.36 9.77
C ILE A 10 -3.99 9.71 10.05
N HIS A 11 -4.03 10.18 11.30
CA HIS A 11 -3.34 11.39 11.74
C HIS A 11 -1.93 11.12 12.29
N GLY A 12 -1.58 9.84 12.46
CA GLY A 12 -0.23 9.41 12.78
C GLY A 12 0.65 9.26 11.54
N ILE A 13 1.83 8.64 11.73
CA ILE A 13 2.81 8.42 10.66
C ILE A 13 2.63 7.07 9.93
N GLY A 14 1.65 6.25 10.33
CA GLY A 14 1.39 4.93 9.73
C GLY A 14 1.27 4.95 8.20
N PRO A 15 0.43 5.83 7.60
CA PRO A 15 0.32 5.97 6.15
C PRO A 15 1.67 6.25 5.46
N GLU A 16 2.49 7.14 6.05
CA GLU A 16 3.81 7.49 5.52
C GLU A 16 4.78 6.30 5.59
N ILE A 17 4.83 5.62 6.73
CA ILE A 17 5.73 4.46 6.92
C ILE A 17 5.39 3.37 5.91
N ILE A 18 4.10 3.06 5.71
CA ILE A 18 3.67 2.05 4.73
C ILE A 18 4.17 2.41 3.32
N LEU A 19 3.96 3.65 2.87
CA LEU A 19 4.38 4.10 1.53
C LEU A 19 5.91 4.06 1.35
N LYS A 20 6.69 4.38 2.39
CA LYS A 20 8.15 4.30 2.33
C LYS A 20 8.65 2.86 2.38
N SER A 21 8.01 2.00 3.17
CA SER A 21 8.39 0.60 3.31
C SER A 21 8.26 -0.15 1.99
N VAL A 22 7.17 0.05 1.23
CA VAL A 22 6.97 -0.67 -0.05
C VAL A 22 8.08 -0.39 -1.08
N LEU A 23 8.72 0.78 -1.03
CA LEU A 23 9.87 1.11 -1.89
C LEU A 23 11.15 0.33 -1.53
N SER A 24 11.25 -0.16 -0.30
CA SER A 24 12.41 -0.93 0.18
C SER A 24 12.15 -2.43 0.23
N LEU A 25 10.88 -2.84 0.25
CA LEU A 25 10.44 -4.23 0.40
C LEU A 25 10.37 -4.96 -0.95
N SER A 26 11.22 -4.64 -1.93
CA SER A 26 11.16 -5.24 -3.26
C SER A 26 11.43 -6.75 -3.23
N SER A 27 10.33 -7.52 -3.28
CA SER A 27 10.30 -8.97 -3.34
C SER A 27 9.38 -9.32 -4.51
N GLU A 28 9.91 -10.00 -5.53
CA GLU A 28 9.11 -10.47 -6.68
C GLU A 28 8.04 -11.50 -6.26
N GLU A 29 8.10 -12.01 -5.03
CA GLU A 29 7.21 -13.04 -4.53
C GLU A 29 6.09 -12.51 -3.63
N ASP A 30 6.17 -11.25 -3.18
CA ASP A 30 5.25 -10.68 -2.20
C ASP A 30 4.26 -9.68 -2.79
N SER A 31 3.03 -9.70 -2.25
CA SER A 31 1.99 -8.72 -2.56
C SER A 31 1.57 -8.01 -1.28
N TYR A 32 1.69 -6.69 -1.28
CA TYR A 32 1.33 -5.83 -0.16
C TYR A 32 -0.05 -5.21 -0.39
N VAL A 33 -0.95 -5.42 0.56
CA VAL A 33 -2.30 -4.86 0.55
C VAL A 33 -2.45 -3.97 1.77
N VAL A 34 -3.08 -2.80 1.62
CA VAL A 34 -3.36 -1.91 2.74
C VAL A 34 -4.86 -1.86 3.00
N THR A 35 -5.26 -2.10 4.25
CA THR A 35 -6.63 -1.93 4.72
C THR A 35 -6.75 -0.57 5.39
N GLY A 36 -7.63 0.28 4.84
CA GLY A 36 -7.81 1.65 5.30
C GLY A 36 -8.35 2.56 4.20
N SER A 37 -8.13 3.86 4.37
CA SER A 37 -8.59 4.87 3.42
C SER A 37 -7.60 5.05 2.26
N PHE A 38 -8.05 4.70 1.05
CA PHE A 38 -7.29 4.95 -0.20
C PHE A 38 -6.92 6.43 -0.37
N ARG A 39 -7.84 7.34 -0.03
CA ARG A 39 -7.62 8.79 -0.14
C ARG A 39 -6.53 9.30 0.80
N VAL A 40 -6.37 8.68 1.97
CA VAL A 40 -5.29 9.04 2.91
C VAL A 40 -3.94 8.65 2.32
N LEU A 41 -3.82 7.45 1.76
CA LEU A 41 -2.59 7.02 1.10
C LEU A 41 -2.26 7.90 -0.12
N GLU A 42 -3.25 8.25 -0.94
CA GLU A 42 -3.06 9.21 -2.03
C GLU A 42 -2.57 10.57 -1.53
N PHE A 43 -3.17 11.09 -0.45
CA PHE A 43 -2.77 12.36 0.14
C PHE A 43 -1.31 12.33 0.57
N TYR A 44 -0.89 11.32 1.35
CA TYR A 44 0.50 11.22 1.83
C TYR A 44 1.49 10.94 0.69
N ARG A 45 1.12 10.10 -0.30
CA ARG A 45 1.94 9.87 -1.49
C ARG A 45 2.21 11.18 -2.22
N ASN A 46 1.17 11.98 -2.46
CA ASN A 46 1.27 13.25 -3.17
C ASN A 46 2.04 14.29 -2.35
N LEU A 47 1.75 14.39 -1.04
CA LEU A 47 2.41 15.32 -0.12
C LEU A 47 3.93 15.08 -0.07
N LEU A 48 4.35 13.82 -0.10
CA LEU A 48 5.76 13.41 0.01
C LEU A 48 6.45 13.20 -1.34
N GLY A 49 5.72 13.29 -2.46
CA GLY A 49 6.27 13.06 -3.80
C GLY A 49 6.79 11.63 -4.02
N LEU A 50 6.16 10.63 -3.39
CA LEU A 50 6.63 9.24 -3.45
C LEU A 50 6.21 8.55 -4.77
N PRO A 51 7.13 7.82 -5.44
CA PRO A 51 6.85 7.13 -6.71
C PRO A 51 6.10 5.80 -6.53
N VAL A 52 5.11 5.77 -5.63
CA VAL A 52 4.34 4.55 -5.31
C VAL A 52 3.07 4.50 -6.14
N GLU A 53 2.86 3.40 -6.87
CA GLU A 53 1.59 3.12 -7.53
C GLU A 53 0.54 2.61 -6.52
N LEU A 54 -0.62 3.26 -6.50
CA LEU A 54 -1.74 2.86 -5.65
C LEU A 54 -2.85 2.27 -6.52
N GLN A 55 -3.18 1.00 -6.28
CA GLN A 55 -4.30 0.32 -6.92
C GLN A 55 -5.46 0.20 -5.93
N ARG A 56 -6.64 0.70 -6.31
CA ARG A 56 -7.86 0.50 -5.52
C ARG A 56 -8.39 -0.91 -5.71
N ILE A 57 -8.76 -1.57 -4.61
CA ILE A 57 -9.35 -2.90 -4.58
C ILE A 57 -10.85 -2.73 -4.25
N GLY A 58 -11.73 -3.28 -5.09
CA GLY A 58 -13.18 -3.10 -4.97
C GLY A 58 -13.83 -4.06 -3.99
N GLY A 59 -13.33 -5.30 -3.95
CA GLY A 59 -13.79 -6.35 -3.04
C GLY A 59 -12.68 -7.31 -2.62
N VAL A 60 -12.97 -8.15 -1.63
CA VAL A 60 -12.01 -9.16 -1.13
C VAL A 60 -11.60 -10.17 -2.20
N ASP A 61 -12.48 -10.47 -3.15
CA ASP A 61 -12.19 -11.41 -4.25
C ASP A 61 -11.12 -10.87 -5.20
N ASP A 62 -11.07 -9.55 -5.39
CA ASP A 62 -10.06 -8.89 -6.23
C ASP A 62 -8.66 -9.09 -5.67
N ILE A 63 -8.52 -9.24 -4.34
CA ILE A 63 -7.23 -9.44 -3.68
C ILE A 63 -6.53 -10.70 -4.20
N ALA A 64 -7.28 -11.76 -4.48
CA ALA A 64 -6.72 -13.02 -4.97
C ALA A 64 -6.02 -12.85 -6.33
N THR A 65 -6.48 -11.90 -7.14
CA THR A 65 -6.02 -11.65 -8.51
C THR A 65 -4.82 -10.71 -8.61
N ILE A 66 -4.39 -10.10 -7.49
CA ILE A 66 -3.25 -9.19 -7.47
C ILE A 66 -1.96 -10.00 -7.59
N ALA A 67 -1.32 -9.90 -8.75
CA ALA A 67 0.01 -10.44 -8.97
C ALA A 67 1.05 -9.63 -8.17
N PRO A 68 2.10 -10.28 -7.63
CA PRO A 68 3.25 -9.55 -7.12
C PRO A 68 3.85 -8.73 -8.27
N LYS A 69 4.12 -7.46 -8.00
CA LYS A 69 4.81 -6.55 -8.92
C LYS A 69 6.10 -6.09 -8.25
N PRO A 70 7.21 -5.95 -9.00
CA PRO A 70 8.39 -5.29 -8.46
C PRO A 70 8.01 -3.85 -8.06
N GLY A 71 8.36 -3.48 -6.83
CA GLY A 71 8.14 -2.15 -6.25
C GLY A 71 9.14 -1.11 -6.72
#